data_AF-A0A3B9GK73-F1
#
_entry.id   AF-A0A3B9GK73-F1
#
_cell.length_a   1.000
_cell.length_b   1.000
_cell.length_c   1.000
_cell.angle_alpha   90.00
_cell.angle_beta   90.00
_cell.angle_gamma   90.00
#
_symmetry.space_group_name_H-M   'P 1'
#
loop_
_entity.id
_entity.type
_entity.pdbx_description
1 polymer ?
#
loop_
_entity_poly.entity_id
_entity_poly.type
_entity_poly.pdbx_seq_one_letter_code
_entity_poly.pdbx_strand_id
1 'polypeptide(L)'
;RIHKLEDIAFHIDTADYMKPWRFSSSDGRLEMDFKPLVDRQSSTTLGPIRSQQHQVFGEFSGSARLDDGQELKLERFLGFAEDVYNRW
;
A
#
# COMPACT_ATOMS: atom_id res chain seq x y z
N ARG A 1 20.38 -3.07 7.43
CA ARG A 1 20.33 -4.17 6.45
C ARG A 1 19.06 -3.97 5.64
N ILE A 2 19.08 -4.20 4.33
CA ILE A 2 17.92 -4.05 3.45
C ILE A 2 17.51 -5.45 3.01
N HIS A 3 16.22 -5.75 3.04
CA HIS A 3 15.64 -7.01 2.59
C HIS A 3 14.79 -6.73 1.36
N LYS A 4 15.22 -7.22 0.20
CA LYS A 4 14.47 -7.04 -1.05
C LYS A 4 13.29 -8.01 -1.04
N LEU A 5 12.09 -7.50 -1.30
CA LEU A 5 10.91 -8.29 -1.63
C LEU A 5 10.78 -8.36 -3.16
N GLU A 6 10.31 -9.48 -3.68
CA GLU A 6 9.90 -9.57 -5.09
C GLU A 6 8.58 -8.84 -5.33
N ASP A 7 8.05 -8.92 -6.56
CA ASP A 7 6.86 -8.17 -7.00
C ASP A 7 5.72 -8.23 -5.98
N ILE A 8 5.28 -7.05 -5.54
CA ILE A 8 4.16 -6.88 -4.60
C ILE A 8 2.90 -6.59 -5.40
N ALA A 9 1.89 -7.45 -5.26
CA ALA A 9 0.56 -7.19 -5.74
C ALA A 9 -0.23 -6.36 -4.73
N PHE A 10 -0.85 -5.29 -5.21
CA PHE A 10 -1.74 -4.42 -4.45
C PHE A 10 -3.17 -4.80 -4.79
N HIS A 11 -3.82 -5.54 -3.89
CA HIS A 11 -5.21 -5.94 -4.03
C HIS A 11 -6.10 -4.83 -3.46
N ILE A 12 -6.35 -3.82 -4.28
CA ILE A 12 -7.09 -2.61 -3.91
C ILE A 12 -8.32 -2.43 -4.79
N ASP A 13 -9.37 -1.85 -4.20
CA ASP A 13 -10.54 -1.38 -4.95
C ASP A 13 -10.34 0.11 -5.29
N THR A 14 -9.92 0.41 -6.51
CA THR A 14 -9.69 1.80 -6.96
C THR A 14 -10.97 2.62 -7.08
N ALA A 15 -12.15 2.00 -6.93
CA ALA A 15 -13.42 2.73 -6.83
C ALA A 15 -13.71 3.19 -5.38
N ASP A 16 -13.09 2.57 -4.37
CA ASP A 16 -13.25 2.91 -2.96
C ASP A 16 -11.99 2.54 -2.14
N TYR A 17 -11.10 3.52 -2.01
CA TYR A 17 -9.84 3.37 -1.29
C TYR A 17 -9.99 3.17 0.23
N MET A 18 -11.20 3.35 0.78
CA MET A 18 -11.45 3.11 2.21
C MET A 18 -11.82 1.66 2.52
N LYS A 19 -12.02 0.80 1.51
CA LYS A 19 -12.14 -0.65 1.72
C LYS A 19 -10.82 -1.26 2.17
N PRO A 20 -10.82 -2.39 2.88
CA PRO A 20 -9.58 -3.07 3.26
C PRO A 20 -8.72 -3.43 2.05
N TRP A 21 -7.40 -3.22 2.16
CA TRP A 21 -6.44 -3.59 1.13
C TRP A 21 -5.68 -4.83 1.57
N ARG A 22 -5.20 -5.59 0.59
CA ARG A 22 -4.24 -6.67 0.83
C ARG A 22 -3.00 -6.49 -0.05
N PHE A 23 -1.85 -6.83 0.50
CA PHE A 23 -0.57 -6.87 -0.20
C PHE A 23 -0.02 -8.29 -0.09
N SER A 24 0.44 -8.82 -1.22
CA SER A 24 1.10 -10.12 -1.28
C SER A 24 2.32 -10.02 -2.17
N SER A 25 3.45 -10.58 -1.76
CA SER A 25 4.61 -10.71 -2.65
C SER A 25 4.56 -12.03 -3.44
N SER A 26 5.08 -12.02 -4.66
CA SER A 26 5.12 -13.20 -5.54
C SER A 26 5.97 -14.35 -5.00
N ASP A 27 6.92 -14.07 -4.11
CA ASP A 27 7.75 -15.03 -3.40
C ASP A 27 7.13 -15.52 -2.06
N GLY A 28 5.92 -15.06 -1.73
CA GLY A 28 5.19 -15.43 -0.52
C GLY A 28 5.86 -14.98 0.79
N ARG A 29 6.77 -14.00 0.73
CA ARG A 29 7.46 -13.44 1.89
C ARG A 29 6.74 -12.27 2.54
N LEU A 30 5.76 -11.67 1.89
CA LEU A 30 4.95 -10.58 2.41
C LEU A 30 3.48 -10.97 2.28
N GLU A 31 2.76 -10.98 3.40
CA GLU A 31 1.30 -11.09 3.44
C GLU A 31 0.79 -10.07 4.44
N MET A 32 0.04 -9.09 3.94
CA MET A 32 -0.21 -7.85 4.66
C MET A 32 -1.62 -7.37 4.39
N ASP A 33 -2.41 -7.16 5.45
CA ASP A 33 -3.69 -6.47 5.39
C ASP A 33 -3.52 -5.02 5.83
N PHE A 34 -4.21 -4.11 5.15
CA PHE A 34 -4.28 -2.71 5.55
C PHE A 34 -5.72 -2.28 5.73
N LYS A 35 -5.98 -1.68 6.87
CA LYS A 35 -7.26 -1.10 7.23
C LYS A 35 -7.16 0.41 7.09
N PRO A 36 -7.73 1.00 6.03
CA PRO A 36 -7.81 2.45 5.89
C PRO A 36 -8.51 3.10 7.08
N LEU A 37 -8.00 4.26 7.49
CA LEU A 37 -8.58 5.11 8.52
C LEU A 37 -8.91 6.50 7.96
N VAL A 38 -8.05 7.04 7.10
CA VAL A 38 -8.23 8.37 6.48
C VAL A 38 -7.68 8.35 5.05
N ASP A 39 -8.46 8.78 4.06
CA ASP A 39 -7.96 9.08 2.71
C ASP A 39 -7.73 10.59 2.55
N ARG A 40 -6.49 10.97 2.28
CA ARG A 40 -6.13 12.33 1.88
C ARG A 40 -6.02 12.37 0.36
N GLN A 41 -7.09 12.83 -0.28
CA GLN A 41 -7.14 13.02 -1.73
C GLN A 41 -6.64 14.42 -2.13
N SER A 42 -5.82 14.49 -3.17
CA SER A 42 -5.44 15.72 -3.86
C SER A 42 -5.71 15.58 -5.36
N SER A 43 -6.31 16.59 -5.98
CA SER A 43 -6.52 16.63 -7.43
C SER A 43 -6.03 17.94 -8.01
N THR A 44 -5.19 17.86 -9.03
CA THR A 44 -4.66 19.01 -9.77
C THR A 44 -4.95 18.81 -11.25
N THR A 45 -5.64 19.76 -11.88
CA THR A 45 -5.91 19.75 -13.33
C THR A 45 -5.47 21.09 -13.92
N LEU A 46 -4.54 21.07 -14.88
CA LEU A 46 -4.04 22.26 -15.57
C LEU A 46 -3.85 21.94 -17.06
N GLY A 47 -4.84 22.30 -17.89
CA GLY A 47 -4.80 21.99 -19.32
C GLY A 47 -4.77 20.47 -19.59
N PRO A 48 -3.85 19.94 -20.41
CA PRO A 48 -3.73 18.49 -20.64
C PRO A 48 -3.22 17.71 -19.42
N ILE A 49 -2.59 18.40 -18.45
CA ILE A 49 -1.97 17.82 -17.26
C ILE A 49 -3.05 17.50 -16.23
N ARG A 50 -3.10 16.23 -15.80
CA ARG A 50 -3.98 15.76 -14.72
C ARG A 50 -3.16 14.94 -13.72
N SER A 51 -3.25 15.31 -12.44
CA SER A 51 -2.72 14.52 -11.33
C SER A 51 -3.84 14.23 -10.34
N GLN A 52 -4.02 12.96 -9.99
CA GLN A 52 -4.89 12.49 -8.92
C GLN A 52 -4.05 11.65 -7.96
N GLN A 53 -4.07 12.02 -6.69
CA GLN A 53 -3.31 11.37 -5.64
C GLN A 53 -4.27 10.97 -4.53
N HIS A 54 -4.22 9.70 -4.14
CA HIS A 54 -4.87 9.17 -2.95
C HIS A 54 -3.78 8.74 -1.98
N GLN A 55 -3.66 9.44 -0.87
CA GLN A 55 -2.73 9.10 0.21
C GLN A 55 -3.54 8.60 1.40
N VAL A 56 -3.57 7.28 1.57
CA VAL A 56 -4.45 6.62 2.53
C VAL A 56 -3.67 6.19 3.75
N PHE A 57 -4.05 6.74 4.90
CA PHE A 57 -3.48 6.43 6.21
C PHE A 57 -4.31 5.35 6.89
N GLY A 58 -3.65 4.42 7.59
CA GLY A 58 -4.32 3.30 8.20
C GLY A 58 -3.43 2.42 9.05
N GLU A 59 -3.94 1.24 9.37
CA GLU A 59 -3.28 0.23 10.19
C GLU A 59 -2.90 -0.99 9.33
N PHE A 60 -1.62 -1.34 9.35
CA PHE A 60 -1.04 -2.52 8.74
C PHE A 60 -1.01 -3.70 9.73
N SER A 61 -1.54 -4.86 9.34
CA SER A 61 -1.43 -6.10 10.11
C SER A 61 -1.09 -7.30 9.22
N GLY A 62 -0.12 -8.11 9.60
CA GLY A 62 0.36 -9.22 8.77
C GLY A 62 1.77 -9.64 9.10
N SER A 63 2.46 -10.28 8.15
CA SER A 63 3.84 -10.69 8.34
C SER A 63 4.73 -10.52 7.11
N ALA A 64 6.03 -10.40 7.39
CA ALA A 64 7.08 -10.36 6.40
C ALA A 64 8.23 -11.31 6.80
N ARG A 65 8.74 -12.12 5.88
CA ARG A 65 9.89 -13.00 6.11
C ARG A 65 11.18 -12.37 5.58
N LEU A 66 12.17 -12.22 6.45
CA LEU A 66 13.49 -11.66 6.13
C LEU A 66 14.39 -12.68 5.43
N ASP A 67 15.52 -12.23 4.88
CA ASP A 67 16.42 -13.10 4.09
C ASP A 67 17.11 -14.18 4.94
N ASP A 68 17.18 -13.98 6.26
CA ASP A 68 17.69 -14.97 7.22
C ASP A 68 16.59 -15.89 7.77
N GLY A 69 15.37 -15.79 7.25
CA GLY A 69 14.22 -16.60 7.63
C GLY A 69 13.46 -16.09 8.84
N GLN A 70 13.90 -15.01 9.49
CA GLN A 70 13.13 -14.39 10.58
C GLN A 70 11.79 -13.87 10.06
N GLU A 71 10.71 -14.15 10.79
CA GLU A 71 9.39 -13.59 10.53
C GLU A 71 9.19 -12.32 11.37
N LEU A 72 8.89 -11.21 10.71
CA LEU A 72 8.43 -9.97 11.32
C LEU A 72 6.90 -9.97 11.30
N LYS A 73 6.28 -9.81 12.47
CA LYS A 73 4.83 -9.63 12.58
C LYS A 73 4.50 -8.18 12.89
N LEU A 74 3.53 -7.65 12.17
CA LEU A 74 2.95 -6.33 12.38
C LEU A 74 1.53 -6.50 12.89
N GLU A 75 1.20 -5.81 13.97
CA GLU A 75 -0.14 -5.79 14.53
C GLU A 75 -0.58 -4.33 14.66
N ARG A 76 -1.59 -3.95 13.86
CA ARG A 76 -2.18 -2.59 13.86
C ARG A 76 -1.13 -1.48 13.76
N PHE A 77 -0.10 -1.71 12.95
CA PHE A 77 1.01 -0.80 12.78
C PHE A 77 0.59 0.40 11.93
N LEU A 78 0.69 1.62 12.46
CA LEU A 78 0.26 2.80 11.74
C LEU A 78 1.20 3.11 10.57
N GLY A 79 0.60 3.42 9.43
CA GLY A 79 1.32 3.83 8.22
C GLY A 79 0.39 4.41 7.17
N PHE A 80 0.90 4.57 5.96
CA PHE A 80 0.12 4.97 4.81
C PHE A 80 0.56 4.23 3.54
N ALA A 81 -0.33 4.18 2.55
CA ALA A 81 -0.05 3.75 1.19
C ALA A 81 -0.68 4.75 0.21
N GLU A 82 -0.14 4.84 -1.00
CA GLU A 82 -0.56 5.83 -1.98
C GLU A 82 -0.83 5.22 -3.36
N ASP A 83 -1.87 5.72 -4.04
CA ASP A 83 -2.08 5.53 -5.47
C ASP A 83 -2.03 6.89 -6.17
N VAL A 84 -1.21 6.99 -7.22
CA VAL A 84 -0.89 8.24 -7.91
C VAL A 84 -1.08 8.06 -9.40
N TYR A 85 -2.11 8.71 -9.94
CA TYR A 85 -2.34 8.81 -11.36
C TYR A 85 -1.82 10.14 -11.90
N ASN A 86 -0.87 10.06 -12.84
CA ASN A 86 -0.34 11.22 -13.57
C ASN A 86 -0.56 11.04 -15.06
N ARG A 87 -1.13 12.07 -15.71
CA ARG A 87 -1.21 12.20 -17.16
C ARG A 87 -0.56 13.51 -17.59
N TRP A 88 0.41 13.42 -18.50
CA TRP A 88 1.18 14.53 -19.06
C TRP A 88 1.01 14.62 -20.57
#